data_AF-A0A399NMM2-F1
#
_entry.id   AF-A0A399NMM2-F1
#
_cell.length_a   1.000
_cell.length_b   1.000
_cell.length_c   1.000
_cell.angle_alpha   90.00
_cell.angle_beta   90.00
_cell.angle_gamma   90.00
#
_symmetry.space_group_name_H-M   'P 1'
#
loop_
_entity.id
_entity.type
_entity.pdbx_description
1 polymer ?
#
loop_
_entity_poly.entity_id
_entity_poly.type
_entity_poly.pdbx_seq_one_letter_code
_entity_poly.pdbx_strand_id
1 'polypeptide(L)'
;MAENTDTASETVPAEIAADPAAPLATTETAAPAVSATAGTPVPGSGDAPVPRATSNRSTTPASTAFSDFVSTNWADREEVDPPAREQAPYAADRRRRLSALHVGTRLVIPAGRLKQRSNDTDHPFRAHSAFAHLTGWGADSEPGAVLVLEPVAEGSAADGSAHDATLYFRERAGRDSDEFYANAEIGEFWIGPRPSLLQVAADLGIATAPLAAVDAAIAAAGRVRVIREADPAL
;
A
#
# COMPACT_ATOMS: atom_id res chain seq x y z
N MET A 1 61.30 -20.07 42.34
CA MET A 1 60.16 -20.39 43.22
C MET A 1 59.11 -21.02 42.30
N ALA A 2 59.12 -22.34 42.07
CA ALA A 2 58.67 -23.41 42.98
C ALA A 2 57.24 -23.09 43.48
N GLU A 3 56.21 -23.91 43.29
CA GLU A 3 56.12 -25.30 42.85
C GLU A 3 54.67 -25.58 42.40
N ASN A 4 54.53 -26.59 41.55
CA ASN A 4 53.28 -27.16 41.07
C ASN A 4 52.87 -28.27 42.05
N THR A 5 51.62 -28.36 42.49
CA THR A 5 51.04 -29.65 42.93
C THR A 5 49.56 -29.76 42.59
N ASP A 6 49.36 -30.70 41.70
CA ASP A 6 48.17 -31.44 41.30
C ASP A 6 47.52 -32.19 42.47
N THR A 7 46.19 -32.32 42.50
CA THR A 7 45.48 -33.54 42.96
C THR A 7 44.05 -33.51 42.42
N ALA A 8 43.80 -34.44 41.50
CA ALA A 8 42.50 -34.81 40.97
C ALA A 8 41.53 -35.35 42.05
N SER A 9 40.23 -35.13 41.84
CA SER A 9 39.21 -36.09 42.24
C SER A 9 38.09 -36.08 41.21
N GLU A 10 38.12 -37.14 40.42
CA GLU A 10 37.08 -37.62 39.52
C GLU A 10 35.85 -38.02 40.34
N THR A 11 34.66 -37.52 39.97
CA THR A 11 33.39 -38.01 40.52
C THR A 11 32.46 -38.33 39.36
N VAL A 12 32.14 -39.62 39.23
CA VAL A 12 31.21 -40.23 38.27
C VAL A 12 29.78 -39.70 38.51
N PRO A 13 28.95 -39.48 37.46
CA PRO A 13 27.62 -38.90 37.62
C PRO A 13 26.63 -39.87 38.29
N ALA A 14 25.82 -39.33 39.20
CA ALA A 14 24.64 -40.03 39.72
C ALA A 14 23.48 -39.91 38.72
N GLU A 15 22.98 -41.06 38.30
CA GLU A 15 21.80 -41.26 37.46
C GLU A 15 20.54 -40.73 38.19
N ILE A 16 19.95 -39.64 37.69
CA ILE A 16 18.67 -39.11 38.19
C ILE A 16 17.56 -39.74 37.34
N ALA A 17 16.82 -40.67 37.97
CA ALA A 17 15.66 -41.32 37.39
C ALA A 17 14.58 -40.29 36.98
N ALA A 18 13.99 -40.50 35.80
CA ALA A 18 12.87 -39.73 35.29
C ALA A 18 11.59 -40.03 36.09
N ASP A 19 10.99 -38.98 36.66
CA ASP A 19 9.66 -39.01 37.28
C ASP A 19 8.57 -38.98 36.18
N PRO A 20 7.63 -39.94 36.12
CA PRO A 20 6.59 -39.94 35.10
C PRO A 20 5.57 -38.82 35.35
N ALA A 21 5.54 -37.85 34.42
CA ALA A 21 4.57 -36.76 34.39
C ALA A 21 3.12 -37.31 34.40
N ALA A 22 2.35 -36.90 35.41
CA ALA A 22 0.90 -37.12 35.46
C ALA A 22 0.19 -36.36 34.32
N PRO A 23 -0.87 -36.93 33.70
CA PRO A 23 -1.58 -36.26 32.61
C PRO A 23 -2.40 -35.09 33.14
N LEU A 24 -2.15 -33.89 32.59
CA LEU A 24 -2.99 -32.71 32.80
C LEU A 24 -4.38 -32.95 32.18
N ALA A 25 -5.41 -32.99 33.03
CA ALA A 25 -6.80 -33.07 32.60
C ALA A 25 -7.16 -31.84 31.75
N THR A 26 -7.57 -32.07 30.51
CA THR A 26 -8.12 -31.03 29.63
C THR A 26 -9.61 -30.96 29.89
N THR A 27 -10.09 -29.91 30.57
CA THR A 27 -11.52 -29.64 30.71
C THR A 27 -11.96 -28.85 29.47
N GLU A 28 -12.73 -29.50 28.60
CA GLU A 28 -13.40 -28.88 27.46
C GLU A 28 -14.58 -28.05 27.96
N THR A 29 -14.40 -26.74 28.09
CA THR A 29 -15.50 -25.80 28.33
C THR A 29 -16.15 -25.46 26.99
N ALA A 30 -17.31 -26.04 26.74
CA ALA A 30 -18.14 -25.72 25.58
C ALA A 30 -18.62 -24.25 25.64
N ALA A 31 -18.31 -23.48 24.61
CA ALA A 31 -18.85 -22.13 24.40
C ALA A 31 -20.33 -22.20 23.99
N PRO A 32 -21.18 -21.24 24.40
CA PRO A 32 -22.59 -21.26 24.04
C PRO A 32 -22.76 -20.95 22.55
N ALA A 33 -23.56 -21.77 21.86
CA ALA A 33 -23.98 -21.51 20.49
C ALA A 33 -24.96 -20.32 20.47
N VAL A 34 -24.46 -19.15 20.11
CA VAL A 34 -25.32 -18.02 19.72
C VAL A 34 -25.68 -18.18 18.24
N SER A 35 -26.92 -18.58 17.97
CA SER A 35 -27.48 -18.55 16.63
C SER A 35 -27.64 -17.10 16.18
N ALA A 36 -26.63 -16.59 15.45
CA ALA A 36 -26.75 -15.34 14.73
C ALA A 36 -27.57 -15.61 13.45
N THR A 37 -28.78 -15.08 13.41
CA THR A 37 -29.57 -14.99 12.18
C THR A 37 -28.76 -14.20 11.16
N ALA A 38 -28.32 -14.86 10.08
CA ALA A 38 -27.64 -14.22 8.96
C ALA A 38 -28.60 -13.22 8.30
N GLY A 39 -28.50 -11.94 8.71
CA GLY A 39 -29.09 -10.84 7.98
C GLY A 39 -28.40 -10.73 6.63
N THR A 40 -29.18 -10.67 5.56
CA THR A 40 -28.69 -10.39 4.21
C THR A 40 -27.82 -9.13 4.23
N PRO A 41 -26.56 -9.18 3.79
CA PRO A 41 -25.74 -7.98 3.72
C PRO A 41 -26.36 -7.03 2.70
N VAL A 42 -26.71 -5.83 3.15
CA VAL A 42 -26.93 -4.69 2.26
C VAL A 42 -25.54 -4.30 1.75
N PRO A 43 -25.30 -4.28 0.44
CA PRO A 43 -23.99 -3.90 -0.08
C PRO A 43 -23.75 -2.43 0.24
N GLY A 44 -22.72 -2.17 1.06
CA GLY A 44 -22.09 -0.87 1.18
C GLY A 44 -21.55 -0.46 -0.18
N SER A 45 -21.89 0.76 -0.60
CA SER A 45 -21.57 1.33 -1.90
C SER A 45 -20.08 1.65 -1.99
N GLY A 46 -19.25 0.67 -2.31
CA GLY A 46 -17.83 0.88 -2.57
C GLY A 46 -17.32 -0.22 -3.49
N ASP A 47 -16.87 0.15 -4.68
CA ASP A 47 -16.18 -0.71 -5.66
C ASP A 47 -14.75 -1.05 -5.18
N ALA A 48 -14.58 -1.26 -3.87
CA ALA A 48 -13.30 -1.56 -3.27
C ALA A 48 -12.96 -3.03 -3.56
N PRO A 49 -11.74 -3.32 -4.05
CA PRO A 49 -11.33 -4.67 -4.36
C PRO A 49 -11.39 -5.55 -3.11
N VAL A 50 -11.93 -6.76 -3.26
CA VAL A 50 -12.03 -7.74 -2.17
C VAL A 50 -10.62 -8.14 -1.73
N PRO A 51 -10.28 -8.07 -0.42
CA PRO A 51 -8.95 -8.44 0.06
C PRO A 51 -8.63 -9.89 -0.27
N ARG A 52 -7.35 -10.20 -0.47
CA ARG A 52 -6.87 -11.58 -0.69
C ARG A 52 -6.99 -12.37 0.62
N ALA A 53 -8.20 -12.87 0.91
CA ALA A 53 -8.49 -13.62 2.11
C ALA A 53 -8.43 -15.13 1.85
N THR A 54 -7.85 -15.87 2.79
CA THR A 54 -8.09 -17.32 2.90
C THR A 54 -9.44 -17.55 3.58
N SER A 55 -10.09 -18.68 3.31
CA SER A 55 -11.44 -19.03 3.84
C SER A 55 -11.55 -19.07 5.38
N ASN A 56 -10.43 -18.92 6.11
CA ASN A 56 -10.34 -19.06 7.56
C ASN A 56 -10.32 -17.71 8.30
N ARG A 57 -10.47 -16.57 7.61
CA ARG A 57 -10.53 -15.25 8.26
C ARG A 57 -11.94 -14.92 8.75
N SER A 58 -11.99 -14.26 9.91
CA SER A 58 -13.22 -13.71 10.50
C SER A 58 -13.90 -12.74 9.53
N THR A 59 -15.23 -12.83 9.41
CA THR A 59 -16.04 -11.90 8.62
C THR A 59 -16.15 -10.55 9.32
N THR A 60 -15.89 -9.47 8.60
CA THR A 60 -16.13 -8.10 9.10
C THR A 60 -17.62 -7.91 9.37
N PRO A 61 -18.03 -7.45 10.57
CA PRO A 61 -19.42 -7.12 10.84
C PRO A 61 -19.92 -6.03 9.89
N ALA A 62 -21.10 -6.23 9.29
CA ALA A 62 -21.69 -5.30 8.32
C ALA A 62 -22.90 -4.52 8.88
N SER A 63 -23.05 -4.45 10.22
CA SER A 63 -24.15 -3.71 10.83
C SER A 63 -23.85 -2.21 10.85
N THR A 64 -24.87 -1.39 10.62
CA THR A 64 -24.76 0.08 10.68
C THR A 64 -24.23 0.54 12.04
N ALA A 65 -24.68 -0.08 13.13
CA ALA A 65 -24.20 0.24 14.48
C ALA A 65 -22.68 0.01 14.65
N PHE A 66 -22.11 -0.98 13.97
CA PHE A 66 -20.67 -1.20 13.98
C PHE A 66 -19.94 -0.17 13.12
N SER A 67 -20.42 0.09 11.90
CA SER A 67 -19.87 1.11 11.00
C SER A 67 -19.84 2.50 11.65
N ASP A 68 -20.92 2.90 12.33
CA ASP A 68 -21.01 4.19 13.04
C ASP A 68 -20.01 4.25 14.20
N PHE A 69 -19.89 3.15 14.96
CA PHE A 69 -18.97 3.06 16.08
C PHE A 69 -17.50 3.14 15.63
N VAL A 70 -17.13 2.37 14.59
CA VAL A 70 -15.73 2.26 14.13
C VAL A 70 -15.25 3.52 13.38
N SER A 71 -16.16 4.31 12.81
CA SER A 71 -15.85 5.55 12.06
C SER A 71 -15.80 6.82 12.92
N THR A 72 -16.35 6.80 14.14
CA THR A 72 -16.53 8.00 14.99
C THR A 72 -15.51 8.07 16.13
N ASN A 73 -15.37 9.24 16.77
CA ASN A 73 -14.50 9.51 17.94
C ASN A 73 -12.99 9.37 17.68
N TRP A 74 -12.57 9.41 16.43
CA TRP A 74 -11.17 9.55 16.08
C TRP A 74 -10.72 10.99 16.27
N ALA A 75 -9.47 11.19 16.70
CA ALA A 75 -8.88 12.52 16.80
C ALA A 75 -8.90 13.25 15.45
N ASP A 76 -9.12 14.56 15.49
CA ASP A 76 -8.95 15.43 14.34
C ASP A 76 -7.51 15.40 13.87
N ARG A 77 -7.34 15.52 12.56
CA ARG A 77 -6.03 15.53 11.92
C ARG A 77 -5.89 16.75 11.06
N GLU A 78 -4.85 17.53 11.32
CA GLU A 78 -4.50 18.65 10.49
C GLU A 78 -3.97 18.15 9.14
N GLU A 79 -4.56 18.66 8.06
CA GLU A 79 -4.09 18.42 6.71
C GLU A 79 -3.10 19.52 6.35
N VAL A 80 -1.82 19.23 6.60
CA VAL A 80 -0.71 20.14 6.26
C VAL A 80 -0.04 19.64 5.01
N ASP A 81 0.11 20.53 4.04
CA ASP A 81 0.86 20.25 2.82
C ASP A 81 2.37 20.25 3.14
N PRO A 82 3.10 19.17 2.79
CA PRO A 82 4.54 19.13 2.98
C PRO A 82 5.24 20.10 2.01
N PRO A 83 6.45 20.58 2.35
CA PRO A 83 7.27 21.26 1.36
C PRO A 83 7.66 20.30 0.23
N ALA A 84 7.88 20.85 -0.96
CA ALA A 84 8.37 20.06 -2.09
C ALA A 84 9.69 19.37 -1.74
N ARG A 85 9.80 18.07 -2.04
CA ARG A 85 11.04 17.32 -1.82
C ARG A 85 12.16 17.83 -2.73
N GLU A 86 13.39 17.65 -2.27
CA GLU A 86 14.61 18.04 -2.98
C GLU A 86 14.68 17.48 -4.41
N GLN A 87 14.13 16.27 -4.63
CA GLN A 87 14.19 15.57 -5.91
C GLN A 87 13.21 16.13 -6.96
N ALA A 88 12.17 16.88 -6.54
CA ALA A 88 11.10 17.38 -7.39
C ALA A 88 11.59 18.18 -8.63
N PRO A 89 12.48 19.20 -8.50
CA PRO A 89 12.97 19.95 -9.66
C PRO A 89 13.76 19.07 -10.64
N TYR A 90 14.54 18.11 -10.15
CA TYR A 90 15.30 17.19 -10.99
C TYR A 90 14.39 16.22 -11.75
N ALA A 91 13.34 15.73 -11.08
CA ALA A 91 12.32 14.90 -11.70
C ALA A 91 11.55 15.66 -12.79
N ALA A 92 11.21 16.93 -12.54
CA ALA A 92 10.57 17.80 -13.52
C ALA A 92 11.44 17.99 -14.77
N ASP A 93 12.73 18.25 -14.61
CA ASP A 93 13.66 18.38 -15.74
C ASP A 93 13.79 17.08 -16.56
N ARG A 94 13.81 15.91 -15.90
CA ARG A 94 13.80 14.61 -16.59
C ARG A 94 12.51 14.39 -17.38
N ARG A 95 11.35 14.73 -16.81
CA ARG A 95 10.05 14.68 -17.52
C ARG A 95 10.06 15.59 -18.74
N ARG A 96 10.61 16.81 -18.63
CA ARG A 96 10.74 17.75 -19.75
C ARG A 96 11.61 17.20 -20.88
N ARG A 97 12.76 16.61 -20.56
CA ARG A 97 13.65 15.95 -21.54
C ARG A 97 12.96 14.77 -22.22
N LEU A 98 12.26 13.93 -21.45
CA LEU A 98 11.51 12.79 -22.00
C LEU A 98 10.35 13.25 -22.91
N SER A 99 9.66 14.31 -22.49
CA SER A 99 8.55 14.95 -23.19
C SER A 99 8.97 15.43 -24.59
N ALA A 100 10.14 16.07 -24.71
CA ALA A 100 10.69 16.54 -25.99
C ALA A 100 10.99 15.40 -26.98
N LEU A 101 11.24 14.18 -26.50
CA LEU A 101 11.52 13.02 -27.35
C LEU A 101 10.25 12.34 -27.90
N HIS A 102 9.08 12.64 -27.36
CA HIS A 102 7.84 11.90 -27.61
C HIS A 102 6.64 12.80 -27.91
N VAL A 103 6.85 13.90 -28.64
CA VAL A 103 5.78 14.85 -28.98
C VAL A 103 4.55 14.15 -29.59
N GLY A 104 3.36 14.49 -29.09
CA GLY A 104 2.09 13.93 -29.58
C GLY A 104 1.86 12.46 -29.24
N THR A 105 2.62 11.90 -28.28
CA THR A 105 2.48 10.51 -27.83
C THR A 105 2.35 10.45 -26.31
N ARG A 106 1.21 10.00 -25.81
CA ARG A 106 1.00 9.79 -24.37
C ARG A 106 1.97 8.77 -23.82
N LEU A 107 2.60 9.10 -22.70
CA LEU A 107 3.50 8.20 -21.98
C LEU A 107 2.84 7.76 -20.68
N VAL A 108 2.78 6.45 -20.46
CA VAL A 108 2.22 5.83 -19.26
C VAL A 108 3.34 5.07 -18.56
N ILE A 109 3.63 5.49 -17.33
CA ILE A 109 4.73 4.99 -16.52
C ILE A 109 4.12 4.45 -15.22
N PRO A 110 3.84 3.14 -15.13
CA PRO A 110 3.33 2.53 -13.91
C PRO A 110 4.42 2.43 -12.83
N ALA A 111 4.03 2.58 -11.56
CA ALA A 111 4.87 2.28 -10.39
C ALA A 111 5.05 0.76 -10.20
N GLY A 112 4.09 -0.03 -10.68
CA GLY A 112 4.00 -1.48 -10.46
C GLY A 112 3.18 -1.84 -9.24
N ARG A 113 3.02 -3.14 -8.98
CA ARG A 113 2.09 -3.69 -7.98
C ARG A 113 2.83 -4.36 -6.82
N LEU A 114 2.12 -4.53 -5.70
CA LEU A 114 2.59 -5.40 -4.61
C LEU A 114 2.80 -6.82 -5.13
N LYS A 115 3.89 -7.44 -4.67
CA LYS A 115 4.23 -8.82 -5.01
C LYS A 115 4.01 -9.71 -3.80
N GLN A 116 3.08 -10.65 -3.95
CA GLN A 116 2.80 -11.67 -2.95
C GLN A 116 4.05 -12.50 -2.67
N ARG A 117 4.38 -12.66 -1.38
CA ARG A 117 5.42 -13.57 -0.91
C ARG A 117 4.81 -14.91 -0.52
N SER A 118 3.78 -14.89 0.31
CA SER A 118 3.04 -16.08 0.75
C SER A 118 1.71 -15.64 1.36
N ASN A 119 0.60 -16.23 0.89
CA ASN A 119 -0.74 -15.90 1.37
C ASN A 119 -1.00 -14.38 1.39
N ASP A 120 -1.46 -13.84 2.50
CA ASP A 120 -1.72 -12.41 2.75
C ASP A 120 -0.47 -11.57 3.02
N THR A 121 0.73 -12.14 2.87
CA THR A 121 2.01 -11.45 3.09
C THR A 121 2.66 -11.07 1.75
N ASP A 122 2.97 -9.79 1.59
CA ASP A 122 3.70 -9.26 0.44
C ASP A 122 5.19 -9.02 0.73
N HIS A 123 5.98 -8.91 -0.33
CA HIS A 123 7.30 -8.31 -0.25
C HIS A 123 7.20 -6.79 -0.01
N PRO A 124 8.20 -6.17 0.63
CA PRO A 124 8.29 -4.71 0.69
C PRO A 124 8.16 -4.11 -0.70
N PHE A 125 7.27 -3.14 -0.84
CA PHE A 125 7.03 -2.50 -2.13
C PHE A 125 8.26 -1.73 -2.57
N ARG A 126 8.56 -1.82 -3.86
CA ARG A 126 9.56 -1.00 -4.53
C ARG A 126 8.99 -0.60 -5.88
N ALA A 127 8.83 0.70 -6.09
CA ALA A 127 8.38 1.22 -7.37
C ALA A 127 9.38 0.90 -8.49
N HIS A 128 8.85 0.76 -9.70
CA HIS A 128 9.64 0.58 -10.92
C HIS A 128 10.62 1.74 -11.10
N SER A 129 11.86 1.44 -11.50
CA SER A 129 12.95 2.42 -11.55
C SER A 129 12.63 3.63 -12.42
N ALA A 130 11.94 3.43 -13.55
CA ALA A 130 11.55 4.54 -14.42
C ALA A 130 10.52 5.46 -13.76
N PHE A 131 9.56 4.90 -13.00
CA PHE A 131 8.58 5.67 -12.24
C PHE A 131 9.29 6.51 -11.18
N ALA A 132 10.06 5.87 -10.31
CA ALA A 132 10.79 6.55 -9.24
C ALA A 132 11.75 7.63 -9.78
N HIS A 133 12.38 7.39 -10.93
CA HIS A 133 13.27 8.34 -11.58
C HIS A 133 12.54 9.60 -12.11
N LEU A 134 11.32 9.43 -12.62
CA LEU A 134 10.52 10.50 -13.25
C LEU A 134 9.60 11.24 -12.28
N THR A 135 9.22 10.63 -11.17
CA THR A 135 8.41 11.27 -10.12
C THR A 135 9.28 11.82 -8.99
N GLY A 136 10.41 11.17 -8.68
CA GLY A 136 11.13 11.38 -7.43
C GLY A 136 10.44 10.73 -6.22
N TRP A 137 9.29 10.07 -6.44
CA TRP A 137 8.56 9.30 -5.45
C TRP A 137 9.29 7.96 -5.27
N GLY A 138 10.01 7.82 -4.15
CA GLY A 138 10.92 6.72 -3.88
C GLY A 138 10.21 5.56 -3.19
N ALA A 139 10.72 5.18 -2.02
CA ALA A 139 10.17 4.09 -1.20
C ALA A 139 8.74 4.38 -0.70
N ASP A 140 8.36 5.65 -0.58
CA ASP A 140 7.03 6.08 -0.10
C ASP A 140 5.94 6.02 -1.19
N SER A 141 6.28 5.48 -2.37
CA SER A 141 5.33 5.38 -3.49
C SER A 141 4.21 4.42 -3.20
N GLU A 142 3.01 4.77 -3.63
CA GLU A 142 1.85 3.89 -3.52
C GLU A 142 1.87 2.79 -4.61
N PRO A 143 1.66 1.51 -4.25
CA PRO A 143 1.48 0.44 -5.22
C PRO A 143 0.31 0.72 -6.17
N GLY A 144 0.52 0.44 -7.45
CA GLY A 144 -0.48 0.68 -8.50
C GLY A 144 -0.58 2.13 -8.96
N ALA A 145 0.21 3.06 -8.41
CA ALA A 145 0.28 4.42 -8.92
C ALA A 145 0.77 4.45 -10.39
N VAL A 146 0.33 5.46 -11.15
CA VAL A 146 0.65 5.60 -12.58
C VAL A 146 0.93 7.07 -12.89
N LEU A 147 2.13 7.36 -13.40
CA LEU A 147 2.43 8.67 -13.97
C LEU A 147 2.03 8.66 -15.44
N VAL A 148 1.19 9.61 -15.84
CA VAL A 148 0.80 9.85 -17.23
C VAL A 148 1.35 11.20 -17.67
N LEU A 149 2.03 11.22 -18.81
CA LEU A 149 2.38 12.44 -19.53
C LEU A 149 1.41 12.56 -20.70
N GLU A 150 0.46 13.49 -20.58
CA GLU A 150 -0.57 13.77 -21.58
C GLU A 150 -0.02 14.71 -22.64
N PRO A 151 -0.01 14.36 -23.94
CA PRO A 151 0.50 15.25 -24.96
C PRO A 151 -0.39 16.49 -25.07
N VAL A 152 0.25 17.65 -25.17
CA VAL A 152 -0.46 18.92 -25.35
C VAL A 152 -0.08 19.61 -26.64
N ALA A 153 -0.83 20.65 -27.01
CA ALA A 153 -0.51 21.46 -28.17
C ALA A 153 0.84 22.17 -27.98
N GLU A 154 1.55 22.43 -29.06
CA GLU A 154 2.83 23.12 -29.00
C GLU A 154 2.66 24.50 -28.36
N GLY A 155 3.48 24.79 -27.35
CA GLY A 155 3.45 26.06 -26.62
C GLY A 155 2.33 26.20 -25.58
N SER A 156 1.50 25.17 -25.33
CA SER A 156 0.44 25.26 -24.33
C SER A 156 0.86 24.85 -22.92
N ALA A 157 1.92 24.05 -22.75
CA ALA A 157 2.43 23.69 -21.42
C ALA A 157 3.14 24.88 -20.77
N ALA A 158 2.86 25.12 -19.48
CA ALA A 158 3.43 26.23 -18.72
C ALA A 158 4.97 26.16 -18.60
N ASP A 159 5.55 24.96 -18.64
CA ASP A 159 7.00 24.73 -18.51
C ASP A 159 7.71 24.53 -19.86
N GLY A 160 7.00 24.79 -20.97
CA GLY A 160 7.49 24.64 -22.34
C GLY A 160 7.66 23.18 -22.79
N SER A 161 7.16 22.20 -22.03
CA SER A 161 7.18 20.82 -22.44
C SER A 161 6.07 20.49 -23.45
N ALA A 162 6.15 19.33 -24.09
CA ALA A 162 5.10 18.83 -24.98
C ALA A 162 4.01 18.04 -24.23
N HIS A 163 4.04 17.99 -22.89
CA HIS A 163 3.12 17.18 -22.11
C HIS A 163 2.73 17.81 -20.76
N ASP A 164 1.49 17.59 -20.34
CA ASP A 164 1.08 17.82 -18.96
C ASP A 164 1.24 16.52 -18.15
N ALA A 165 1.90 16.62 -16.99
CA ALA A 165 2.15 15.48 -16.12
C ALA A 165 1.05 15.32 -15.06
N THR A 166 0.44 14.14 -14.98
CA THR A 166 -0.52 13.80 -13.93
C THR A 166 -0.18 12.45 -13.29
N LEU A 167 -0.16 12.42 -11.96
CA LEU A 167 0.12 11.25 -11.16
C LEU A 167 -1.19 10.69 -10.58
N TYR A 168 -1.56 9.50 -11.05
CA TYR A 168 -2.75 8.79 -10.62
C TYR A 168 -2.39 7.82 -9.51
N PHE A 169 -3.02 7.91 -8.35
CA PHE A 169 -2.81 6.95 -7.26
C PHE A 169 -4.05 6.83 -6.38
N ARG A 170 -4.11 5.77 -5.58
CA ARG A 170 -5.24 5.55 -4.68
C ARG A 170 -5.07 6.47 -3.48
N GLU A 171 -5.82 7.56 -3.47
CA GLU A 171 -5.86 8.48 -2.33
C GLU A 171 -6.49 7.83 -1.10
N ARG A 172 -6.38 8.52 0.05
CA ARG A 172 -6.95 8.07 1.33
C ARG A 172 -8.44 7.72 1.20
N ALA A 173 -8.87 6.65 1.83
CA ALA A 173 -10.28 6.47 2.14
C ALA A 173 -10.64 7.35 3.33
N GLY A 174 -11.68 8.17 3.20
CA GLY A 174 -12.24 8.88 4.35
C GLY A 174 -12.75 7.89 5.40
N ARG A 175 -12.83 8.35 6.66
CA ARG A 175 -13.37 7.56 7.79
C ARG A 175 -14.87 7.25 7.63
N ASP A 176 -15.53 7.92 6.69
CA ASP A 176 -16.92 7.75 6.29
C ASP A 176 -17.15 6.62 5.26
N SER A 177 -16.08 5.93 4.84
CA SER A 177 -16.14 4.81 3.90
C SER A 177 -15.79 3.48 4.59
N ASP A 178 -16.46 2.40 4.17
CA ASP A 178 -16.12 1.04 4.62
C ASP A 178 -14.68 0.65 4.26
N GLU A 179 -14.06 1.25 3.21
CA GLU A 179 -12.64 1.04 2.88
C GLU A 179 -11.74 1.35 4.08
N PHE A 180 -12.13 2.26 4.97
CA PHE A 180 -11.37 2.64 6.17
C PHE A 180 -10.99 1.42 7.04
N TYR A 181 -11.91 0.48 7.26
CA TYR A 181 -11.73 -0.64 8.18
C TYR A 181 -11.94 -2.03 7.55
N ALA A 182 -12.75 -2.14 6.50
CA ALA A 182 -13.19 -3.44 5.98
C ALA A 182 -12.10 -4.15 5.14
N ASN A 183 -11.17 -3.41 4.56
CA ASN A 183 -10.07 -3.97 3.79
C ASN A 183 -8.73 -3.75 4.52
N ALA A 184 -8.15 -4.82 5.04
CA ALA A 184 -6.88 -4.79 5.76
C ALA A 184 -5.65 -4.47 4.87
N GLU A 185 -5.77 -4.58 3.55
CA GLU A 185 -4.67 -4.28 2.62
C GLU A 185 -4.54 -2.78 2.33
N ILE A 186 -5.63 -2.00 2.42
CA ILE A 186 -5.67 -0.58 1.99
C ILE A 186 -6.32 0.38 2.99
N GLY A 187 -7.02 -0.14 4.00
CA GLY A 187 -7.75 0.65 4.98
C GLY A 187 -6.82 1.33 5.98
N GLU A 188 -7.01 2.64 6.16
CA GLU A 188 -6.19 3.46 7.06
C GLU A 188 -6.20 2.96 8.51
N PHE A 189 -7.27 2.28 8.94
CA PHE A 189 -7.32 1.61 10.24
C PHE A 189 -6.18 0.60 10.43
N TRP A 190 -5.74 -0.05 9.34
CA TRP A 190 -4.74 -1.13 9.37
C TRP A 190 -3.34 -0.65 8.98
N ILE A 191 -3.24 0.14 7.91
CA ILE A 191 -1.95 0.54 7.33
C ILE A 191 -1.50 1.93 7.77
N GLY A 192 -2.33 2.62 8.54
CA GLY A 192 -2.10 4.00 8.92
C GLY A 192 -2.46 4.99 7.82
N PRO A 193 -2.20 6.28 8.10
CA PRO A 193 -2.65 7.35 7.23
C PRO A 193 -1.95 7.38 5.87
N ARG A 194 -2.73 7.45 4.79
CA ARG A 194 -2.22 7.71 3.44
C ARG A 194 -2.18 9.21 3.15
N PRO A 195 -1.21 9.69 2.35
CA PRO A 195 -1.16 11.09 1.94
C PRO A 195 -2.33 11.39 1.00
N SER A 196 -2.87 12.61 1.08
CA SER A 196 -3.89 13.07 0.13
C SER A 196 -3.29 13.44 -1.22
N LEU A 197 -4.14 13.61 -2.23
CA LEU A 197 -3.74 14.11 -3.55
C LEU A 197 -2.95 15.42 -3.43
N LEU A 198 -3.44 16.37 -2.63
CA LEU A 198 -2.79 17.67 -2.43
C LEU A 198 -1.42 17.54 -1.78
N GLN A 199 -1.29 16.68 -0.76
CA GLN A 199 -0.01 16.46 -0.10
C GLN A 199 1.03 15.88 -1.06
N VAL A 200 0.65 14.88 -1.87
CA VAL A 200 1.55 14.30 -2.88
C VAL A 200 1.86 15.30 -4.00
N ALA A 201 0.89 16.14 -4.39
CA ALA A 201 1.13 17.18 -5.38
C ALA A 201 2.11 18.25 -4.89
N ALA A 202 1.98 18.70 -3.64
CA ALA A 202 2.88 19.65 -3.00
C ALA A 202 4.29 19.07 -2.84
N ASP A 203 4.38 17.83 -2.38
CA ASP A 203 5.64 17.10 -2.19
C ASP A 203 6.40 16.91 -3.52
N LEU A 204 5.75 16.39 -4.56
CA LEU A 204 6.41 16.01 -5.81
C LEU A 204 6.45 17.12 -6.86
N GLY A 205 5.65 18.17 -6.71
CA GLY A 205 5.45 19.19 -7.73
C GLY A 205 4.85 18.60 -9.02
N ILE A 206 3.87 17.71 -8.89
CA ILE A 206 3.16 17.05 -10.00
C ILE A 206 1.66 17.16 -9.73
N ALA A 207 0.86 17.44 -10.76
CA ALA A 207 -0.59 17.34 -10.61
C ALA A 207 -0.99 15.88 -10.30
N THR A 208 -2.01 15.69 -9.46
CA THR A 208 -2.43 14.37 -9.01
C THR A 208 -3.92 14.15 -9.28
N ALA A 209 -4.31 12.90 -9.49
CA ALA A 209 -5.71 12.52 -9.67
C ALA A 209 -6.01 11.15 -9.03
N PRO A 210 -7.28 10.84 -8.72
CA PRO A 210 -7.65 9.53 -8.20
C PRO A 210 -7.33 8.42 -9.20
N LEU A 211 -6.82 7.27 -8.71
CA LEU A 211 -6.49 6.12 -9.55
C LEU A 211 -7.68 5.64 -10.40
N ALA A 212 -8.91 5.78 -9.91
CA ALA A 212 -10.12 5.41 -10.66
C ALA A 212 -10.27 6.15 -12.01
N ALA A 213 -9.63 7.31 -12.18
CA ALA A 213 -9.66 8.08 -13.42
C ALA A 213 -8.60 7.63 -14.45
N VAL A 214 -7.68 6.72 -14.08
CA VAL A 214 -6.53 6.37 -14.93
C VAL A 214 -6.95 5.68 -16.22
N ASP A 215 -7.95 4.80 -16.17
CA ASP A 215 -8.40 4.04 -17.35
C ASP A 215 -8.98 4.98 -18.41
N ALA A 216 -9.75 5.98 -17.99
CA ALA A 216 -10.27 7.01 -18.88
C ALA A 216 -9.14 7.85 -19.51
N ALA A 217 -8.12 8.21 -18.71
CA ALA A 217 -6.95 8.95 -19.20
C ALA A 217 -6.16 8.13 -20.22
N ILE A 218 -5.98 6.82 -20.00
CA ILE A 218 -5.25 5.94 -20.92
C ILE A 218 -6.06 5.70 -22.21
N ALA A 219 -7.38 5.50 -22.10
CA ALA A 219 -8.26 5.17 -23.22
C ALA A 219 -8.55 6.35 -24.16
N ALA A 220 -8.24 7.59 -23.77
CA ALA A 220 -8.41 8.75 -24.62
C ALA A 220 -7.65 8.60 -25.95
N ALA A 221 -8.23 9.09 -27.05
CA ALA A 221 -7.70 8.86 -28.39
C ALA A 221 -6.26 9.39 -28.57
N GLY A 222 -5.40 8.62 -29.23
CA GLY A 222 -4.03 9.02 -29.52
C GLY A 222 -3.05 7.86 -29.52
N ARG A 223 -1.77 8.16 -29.77
CA ARG A 223 -0.69 7.17 -29.62
C ARG A 223 -0.29 7.09 -28.16
N VAL A 224 -0.21 5.87 -27.63
CA VAL A 224 0.15 5.60 -26.23
C VAL A 224 1.39 4.70 -26.18
N ARG A 225 2.32 5.00 -25.28
CA ARG A 225 3.47 4.14 -24.93
C ARG A 225 3.42 3.81 -23.45
N VAL A 226 3.53 2.54 -23.11
CA VAL A 226 3.43 2.03 -21.74
C VAL A 226 4.69 1.24 -21.39
N ILE A 227 5.22 1.41 -20.18
CA ILE A 227 6.23 0.48 -19.64
C ILE A 227 5.51 -0.78 -19.13
N ARG A 228 5.20 -1.70 -20.07
CA ARG A 228 4.44 -2.94 -19.79
C ARG A 228 5.10 -3.85 -18.75
N GLU A 229 6.43 -3.79 -18.62
CA GLU A 229 7.15 -4.53 -17.58
C GLU A 229 6.73 -4.11 -16.16
N ALA A 230 6.41 -2.83 -15.97
CA ALA A 230 6.07 -2.31 -14.65
C ALA A 230 4.68 -2.79 -14.17
N ASP A 231 3.71 -2.86 -15.09
CA ASP A 231 2.40 -3.43 -14.81
C ASP A 231 1.85 -4.10 -16.10
N PRO A 232 1.83 -5.44 -16.17
CA PRO A 232 1.31 -6.16 -17.33
C PRO A 232 -0.20 -6.00 -17.56
N ALA A 233 -0.95 -5.51 -16.56
CA ALA A 233 -2.39 -5.34 -16.65
C ALA A 233 -2.82 -4.04 -17.37
N LEU A 234 -1.90 -3.08 -17.55
CA LEU A 234 -2.06 -1.84 -18.33
C LEU A 234 -1.54 -2.06 -19.75
#